data_AF-A0A319E900-F1
#
_entry.id   AF-A0A319E900-F1
#
_cell.length_a   1.000
_cell.length_b   1.000
_cell.length_c   1.000
_cell.angle_alpha   90.00
_cell.angle_beta   90.00
_cell.angle_gamma   90.00
#
_symmetry.space_group_name_H-M   'P 1'
#
loop_
_entity.id
_entity.type
_entity.pdbx_description
1 polymer ?
#
loop_
_entity_poly.entity_id
_entity_poly.type
_entity_poly.pdbx_seq_one_letter_code
_entity_poly.pdbx_strand_id
1 'polypeptide(L)'
;MGKKTVGRNHQLQDTLRLVRREFLSHADDYDRITYAYDDVPAPAEPAPAVDAPAAQTVTAAAPAPAPVAVAPAPVAAAVDDVPLSALDIVVALTAQKLKVPFDQVPLQKCIRDMSGGKSTLQNELIGDLVAEFGGTPDGCEDLPLEAVGTALASNFAGRPGKVMSALVAKLISGRFPAGWNQATARAHLEAHWGLGPQRQTALLCYLVTLDLAARLESAPAAKEFLDGAVARYARHCGIAISPAGGGGSSPAGSGGAMIDSKELDRLRSEQSDVFKQLHLALGRIVDADGDALVQKFAHSEELWLEADQKLEAWQSEFGEGFLARIAPIFDPRRSRVYDSWWNWARVDIA
;
A
#
# COMPACT_ATOMS: atom_id res chain seq x y z
N MET A 1 -33.54 6.13 -31.96
CA MET A 1 -34.68 6.07 -32.90
C MET A 1 -36.00 6.55 -32.28
N GLY A 2 -36.41 6.05 -31.11
CA GLY A 2 -37.71 6.40 -30.47
C GLY A 2 -37.98 7.90 -30.31
N LYS A 3 -36.99 8.68 -29.83
CA LYS A 3 -37.08 10.15 -29.70
C LYS A 3 -37.48 10.84 -31.02
N LYS A 4 -36.89 10.42 -32.16
CA LYS A 4 -37.13 11.03 -33.48
C LYS A 4 -38.54 10.72 -34.01
N THR A 5 -39.05 9.52 -33.78
CA THR A 5 -40.39 9.10 -34.25
C THR A 5 -41.51 9.82 -33.50
N VAL A 6 -41.36 10.00 -32.18
CA VAL A 6 -42.34 10.75 -31.37
C VAL A 6 -42.35 12.24 -31.73
N GLY A 7 -41.18 12.85 -31.93
CA GLY A 7 -41.10 14.24 -32.38
C GLY A 7 -41.80 14.50 -33.71
N ARG A 8 -41.79 13.55 -34.65
CA ARG A 8 -42.41 13.73 -35.96
C ARG A 8 -43.93 13.51 -35.98
N ASN A 9 -44.42 12.50 -35.25
CA ASN A 9 -45.79 12.02 -35.43
C ASN A 9 -46.72 12.25 -34.23
N HIS A 10 -46.17 12.41 -33.01
CA HIS A 10 -46.97 12.33 -31.78
C HIS A 10 -46.86 13.58 -30.89
N GLN A 11 -46.08 14.59 -31.27
CA GLN A 11 -45.84 15.77 -30.46
C GLN A 11 -47.13 16.54 -30.12
N LEU A 12 -48.00 16.81 -31.11
CA LEU A 12 -49.28 17.48 -30.90
C LEU A 12 -50.21 16.67 -29.98
N GLN A 13 -50.23 15.34 -30.14
CA GLN A 13 -51.07 14.45 -29.35
C GLN A 13 -50.61 14.39 -27.89
N ASP A 14 -49.30 14.35 -27.66
CA ASP A 14 -48.70 14.32 -26.32
C ASP A 14 -48.95 15.63 -25.57
N THR A 15 -48.89 16.80 -26.25
CA THR A 15 -49.23 18.10 -25.64
C THR A 15 -50.70 18.19 -25.27
N LEU A 16 -51.62 17.78 -26.15
CA LEU A 16 -53.06 17.84 -25.89
C LEU A 16 -53.50 16.89 -24.77
N ARG A 17 -52.79 15.76 -24.59
CA ARG A 17 -53.12 14.76 -23.57
C ARG A 17 -52.29 14.87 -22.30
N LEU A 18 -51.43 15.90 -22.19
CA LEU A 18 -50.51 16.11 -21.06
C LEU A 18 -49.65 14.87 -20.77
N VAL A 19 -49.28 14.11 -21.82
CA VAL A 19 -48.47 12.89 -21.69
C VAL A 19 -47.00 13.27 -21.78
N ARG A 20 -46.25 13.03 -20.69
CA ARG A 20 -44.79 13.18 -20.68
C ARG A 20 -44.13 11.83 -20.95
N ARG A 21 -43.37 11.73 -22.04
CA ARG A 21 -42.61 10.52 -22.40
C ARG A 21 -41.12 10.75 -22.13
N GLU A 22 -40.48 9.83 -21.44
CA GLU A 22 -39.03 9.82 -21.22
C GLU A 22 -38.42 8.59 -21.91
N PHE A 23 -37.27 8.80 -22.55
CA PHE A 23 -36.57 7.77 -23.31
C PHE A 23 -35.21 7.55 -22.66
N LEU A 24 -35.09 6.45 -21.93
CA LEU A 24 -33.89 6.04 -21.22
C LEU A 24 -33.16 4.95 -22.02
N SER A 25 -31.83 5.01 -22.02
CA SER A 25 -30.96 4.00 -22.61
C SER A 25 -30.15 3.33 -21.50
N HIS A 26 -29.93 2.01 -21.60
CA HIS A 26 -29.14 1.29 -20.60
C HIS A 26 -27.68 1.79 -20.52
N ALA A 27 -27.12 2.26 -21.64
CA ALA A 27 -25.74 2.74 -21.69
C ALA A 27 -25.55 4.14 -21.08
N ASP A 28 -26.57 5.00 -21.14
CA ASP A 28 -26.45 6.43 -20.82
C ASP A 28 -27.23 6.83 -19.55
N ASP A 29 -28.30 6.12 -19.21
CA ASP A 29 -29.25 6.50 -18.14
C ASP A 29 -29.44 5.37 -17.11
N TYR A 30 -28.39 4.59 -16.82
CA TYR A 30 -28.47 3.41 -15.94
C TYR A 30 -29.01 3.76 -14.54
N ASP A 31 -28.50 4.81 -13.92
CA ASP A 31 -28.87 5.21 -12.55
C ASP A 31 -30.35 5.61 -12.42
N ARG A 32 -30.92 6.19 -13.49
CA ARG A 32 -32.35 6.53 -13.55
C ARG A 32 -33.23 5.31 -13.76
N ILE A 33 -32.72 4.28 -14.44
CA ILE A 33 -33.43 3.01 -14.62
C ILE A 33 -33.42 2.20 -13.31
N THR A 34 -32.35 2.29 -12.53
CA THR A 34 -32.21 1.62 -11.23
C THR A 34 -32.80 2.40 -10.05
N TYR A 35 -33.35 3.60 -10.29
CA TYR A 35 -33.92 4.48 -9.26
C TYR A 35 -32.92 4.83 -8.14
N ALA A 36 -31.63 4.86 -8.48
CA ALA A 36 -30.59 5.35 -7.60
C ALA A 36 -30.56 6.89 -7.70
N TYR A 37 -31.48 7.54 -7.00
CA TYR A 37 -31.41 8.98 -6.82
C TYR A 37 -30.41 9.26 -5.69
N ASP A 38 -29.40 10.10 -5.95
CA ASP A 38 -28.52 10.60 -4.90
C ASP A 38 -29.38 11.25 -3.81
N ASP A 39 -29.17 10.81 -2.57
CA ASP A 39 -29.94 11.21 -1.40
C ASP A 39 -30.10 12.74 -1.35
N VAL A 40 -31.34 13.18 -1.51
CA VAL A 40 -31.74 14.58 -1.27
C VAL A 40 -31.36 14.90 0.18
N PRO A 41 -30.62 16.00 0.45
CA PRO A 41 -30.24 16.34 1.80
C PRO A 41 -31.49 16.53 2.66
N ALA A 42 -31.54 15.78 3.76
CA ALA A 42 -32.63 15.82 4.74
C ALA A 42 -32.89 17.26 5.23
N PRO A 43 -34.15 17.69 5.37
CA PRO A 43 -34.46 19.01 5.90
C PRO A 43 -34.01 19.11 7.38
N ALA A 44 -33.30 20.19 7.69
CA ALA A 44 -32.80 20.50 9.01
C ALA A 44 -33.90 20.58 10.08
N GLU A 45 -33.69 19.88 11.19
CA GLU A 45 -34.43 19.97 12.44
C GLU A 45 -34.12 21.32 13.14
N PRO A 46 -35.11 22.07 13.65
CA PRO A 46 -34.86 23.29 14.40
C PRO A 46 -34.75 23.00 15.92
N ALA A 47 -33.77 23.64 16.56
CA ALA A 47 -33.68 23.83 18.01
C ALA A 47 -33.42 25.33 18.29
N PRO A 48 -33.57 25.85 19.53
CA PRO A 48 -34.55 25.59 20.59
C PRO A 48 -35.28 26.88 21.05
N ALA A 49 -36.27 26.77 21.95
CA ALA A 49 -36.95 27.89 22.60
C ALA A 49 -36.35 28.26 23.98
N VAL A 50 -36.55 29.52 24.39
CA VAL A 50 -35.84 30.28 25.43
C VAL A 50 -36.69 30.51 26.71
N ASP A 51 -35.99 30.59 27.87
CA ASP A 51 -36.30 31.23 29.19
C ASP A 51 -37.46 30.72 30.07
N ALA A 52 -37.46 30.70 31.43
CA ALA A 52 -36.58 31.08 32.57
C ALA A 52 -37.26 30.50 33.88
N PRO A 53 -36.96 30.86 35.17
CA PRO A 53 -35.82 31.53 35.82
C PRO A 53 -35.24 30.85 37.12
N ALA A 54 -34.04 31.34 37.47
CA ALA A 54 -33.25 31.40 38.72
C ALA A 54 -33.67 30.73 40.07
N ALA A 55 -32.67 30.10 40.72
CA ALA A 55 -32.41 30.24 42.16
C ALA A 55 -30.94 29.93 42.56
N GLN A 56 -30.30 30.95 43.15
CA GLN A 56 -29.38 30.96 44.31
C GLN A 56 -27.97 30.32 44.29
N THR A 57 -27.03 31.25 44.50
CA THR A 57 -25.65 31.26 45.01
C THR A 57 -25.20 30.18 46.00
N VAL A 58 -23.97 29.69 45.79
CA VAL A 58 -22.96 29.49 46.85
C VAL A 58 -21.55 29.70 46.29
N THR A 59 -20.70 30.31 47.10
CA THR A 59 -19.40 30.90 46.78
C THR A 59 -18.23 29.97 47.09
N ALA A 60 -17.14 30.16 46.33
CA ALA A 60 -15.71 29.95 46.67
C ALA A 60 -15.06 28.56 46.48
N ALA A 61 -14.13 28.49 45.52
CA ALA A 61 -12.72 28.12 45.72
C ALA A 61 -11.87 28.48 44.47
N ALA A 62 -10.65 28.98 44.69
CA ALA A 62 -9.72 29.49 43.67
C ALA A 62 -9.14 28.40 42.74
N PRO A 63 -8.81 28.69 41.47
CA PRO A 63 -8.23 27.71 40.56
C PRO A 63 -6.70 27.63 40.74
N ALA A 64 -6.18 26.40 40.81
CA ALA A 64 -4.76 26.10 40.62
C ALA A 64 -4.36 26.31 39.14
N PRO A 65 -3.11 26.71 38.85
CA PRO A 65 -2.68 27.00 37.48
C PRO A 65 -2.62 25.71 36.65
N ALA A 66 -3.26 25.74 35.47
CA ALA A 66 -3.19 24.68 34.49
C ALA A 66 -1.76 24.54 33.93
N PRO A 67 -1.29 23.31 33.66
CA PRO A 67 0.01 23.09 33.02
C PRO A 67 -0.01 23.70 31.61
N VAL A 68 1.00 24.51 31.32
CA VAL A 68 1.21 25.16 30.02
C VAL A 68 1.48 24.05 29.00
N ALA A 69 0.62 23.95 27.99
CA ALA A 69 0.80 23.04 26.87
C ALA A 69 2.12 23.37 26.16
N VAL A 70 3.04 22.40 26.15
CA VAL A 70 4.25 22.45 25.34
C VAL A 70 3.82 22.39 23.87
N ALA A 71 4.12 23.43 23.10
CA ALA A 71 3.91 23.43 21.67
C ALA A 71 4.71 22.28 21.03
N PRO A 72 4.11 21.46 20.14
CA PRO A 72 4.83 20.38 19.49
C PRO A 72 5.96 20.94 18.62
N ALA A 73 7.08 20.21 18.60
CA ALA A 73 8.23 20.48 17.74
C ALA A 73 7.80 20.62 16.26
N PRO A 74 8.53 21.40 15.44
CA PRO A 74 8.18 21.58 14.04
C PRO A 74 8.33 20.25 13.30
N VAL A 75 7.20 19.57 13.11
CA VAL A 75 7.08 18.41 12.22
C VAL A 75 7.25 18.96 10.80
N ALA A 76 8.07 18.31 9.96
CA ALA A 76 8.06 18.60 8.52
C ALA A 76 6.60 18.60 8.06
N ALA A 77 6.22 19.63 7.29
CA ALA A 77 4.87 19.70 6.72
C ALA A 77 4.59 18.37 6.01
N ALA A 78 3.59 17.64 6.49
CA ALA A 78 3.23 16.34 5.92
C ALA A 78 2.92 16.55 4.43
N VAL A 79 3.78 16.01 3.57
CA VAL A 79 3.58 16.10 2.13
C VAL A 79 2.53 15.07 1.74
N ASP A 80 1.49 15.49 1.02
CA ASP A 80 0.42 14.61 0.54
C ASP A 80 1.00 13.35 -0.10
N ASP A 81 0.71 12.16 0.42
CA ASP A 81 1.24 10.90 -0.12
C ASP A 81 0.56 10.61 -1.47
N VAL A 82 1.34 10.63 -2.55
CA VAL A 82 0.86 10.29 -3.90
C VAL A 82 1.32 8.87 -4.22
N PRO A 83 0.39 8.01 -4.69
CA PRO A 83 0.75 6.66 -5.08
C PRO A 83 1.74 6.67 -6.24
N LEU A 84 2.63 5.69 -6.22
CA LEU A 84 3.53 5.42 -7.34
C LEU A 84 2.70 5.24 -8.61
N SER A 85 3.04 5.96 -9.68
CA SER A 85 2.37 5.77 -10.97
C SER A 85 3.13 4.75 -11.83
N ALA A 86 2.42 4.09 -12.74
CA ALA A 86 3.05 3.19 -13.72
C ALA A 86 4.06 3.96 -14.61
N LEU A 87 3.76 5.24 -14.90
CA LEU A 87 4.65 6.13 -15.65
C LEU A 87 5.99 6.34 -14.92
N ASP A 88 5.98 6.49 -13.60
CA ASP A 88 7.21 6.70 -12.82
C ASP A 88 8.17 5.51 -12.95
N ILE A 89 7.63 4.28 -12.92
CA ILE A 89 8.41 3.05 -13.12
C ILE A 89 8.94 2.96 -14.55
N VAL A 90 8.10 3.25 -15.55
CA VAL A 90 8.51 3.26 -16.97
C VAL A 90 9.66 4.24 -17.19
N VAL A 91 9.56 5.46 -16.65
CA VAL A 91 10.62 6.46 -16.71
C VAL A 91 11.87 5.97 -15.98
N ALA A 92 11.74 5.42 -14.77
CA ALA A 92 12.89 4.93 -14.00
C ALA A 92 13.63 3.78 -14.69
N LEU A 93 12.93 2.80 -15.28
CA LEU A 93 13.53 1.72 -16.06
C LEU A 93 14.22 2.23 -17.32
N THR A 94 13.57 3.14 -18.04
CA THR A 94 14.10 3.74 -19.27
C THR A 94 15.36 4.56 -18.98
N ALA A 95 15.32 5.41 -17.95
CA ALA A 95 16.44 6.19 -17.45
C ALA A 95 17.63 5.29 -17.07
N GLN A 96 17.36 4.20 -16.34
CA GLN A 96 18.39 3.27 -15.90
C GLN A 96 19.11 2.59 -17.07
N LYS A 97 18.37 2.16 -18.09
CA LYS A 97 18.95 1.50 -19.27
C LYS A 97 19.73 2.46 -20.16
N LEU A 98 19.28 3.71 -20.27
CA LEU A 98 19.97 4.75 -21.03
C LEU A 98 21.16 5.36 -20.28
N LYS A 99 21.29 5.08 -18.97
CA LYS A 99 22.28 5.70 -18.06
C LYS A 99 22.16 7.22 -18.04
N VAL A 100 20.93 7.70 -18.03
CA VAL A 100 20.56 9.12 -17.99
C VAL A 100 19.72 9.32 -16.72
N PRO A 101 19.88 10.42 -15.97
CA PRO A 101 19.04 10.67 -14.79
C PRO A 101 17.58 10.84 -15.22
N PHE A 102 16.66 10.45 -14.33
CA PHE A 102 15.21 10.53 -14.59
C PHE A 102 14.73 11.91 -15.06
N ASP A 103 15.34 12.99 -14.55
CA ASP A 103 15.03 14.38 -14.92
C ASP A 103 15.29 14.73 -16.40
N GLN A 104 16.11 13.95 -17.10
CA GLN A 104 16.52 14.20 -18.49
C GLN A 104 15.82 13.28 -19.50
N VAL A 105 14.87 12.45 -19.06
CA VAL A 105 14.12 11.54 -19.92
C VAL A 105 12.93 12.28 -20.56
N PRO A 106 12.92 12.48 -21.90
CA PRO A 106 11.78 13.09 -22.57
C PRO A 106 10.58 12.13 -22.61
N LEU A 107 9.51 12.48 -21.88
CA LEU A 107 8.26 11.70 -21.80
C LEU A 107 7.54 11.55 -23.15
N GLN A 108 7.74 12.51 -24.06
CA GLN A 108 7.09 12.58 -25.38
C GLN A 108 7.77 11.72 -26.46
N LYS A 109 8.96 11.17 -26.19
CA LYS A 109 9.65 10.30 -27.15
C LYS A 109 9.26 8.84 -26.93
N CYS A 110 9.34 8.04 -27.99
CA CYS A 110 9.16 6.60 -27.90
C CYS A 110 10.48 5.88 -27.54
N ILE A 111 10.36 4.65 -27.05
CA ILE A 111 11.51 3.82 -26.65
C ILE A 111 12.47 3.61 -27.84
N ARG A 112 11.93 3.45 -29.05
CA ARG A 112 12.73 3.26 -30.26
C ARG A 112 13.64 4.46 -30.56
N ASP A 113 13.09 5.66 -30.50
CA ASP A 113 13.85 6.89 -30.74
C ASP A 113 14.93 7.10 -29.69
N MET A 114 14.63 6.78 -28.43
CA MET A 114 15.58 6.88 -27.32
C MET A 114 16.69 5.83 -27.41
N SER A 115 16.41 4.66 -27.99
CA SER A 115 17.38 3.59 -28.20
C SER A 115 18.36 3.87 -29.35
N GLY A 116 18.09 4.89 -30.19
CA GLY A 116 18.98 5.32 -31.27
C GLY A 116 19.29 4.20 -32.29
N GLY A 117 18.34 3.31 -32.56
CA GLY A 117 18.50 2.18 -33.47
C GLY A 117 19.22 0.96 -32.88
N LYS A 118 19.59 0.98 -31.59
CA LYS A 118 20.16 -0.18 -30.90
C LYS A 118 19.05 -1.16 -30.49
N SER A 119 18.70 -2.09 -31.39
CA SER A 119 17.64 -3.07 -31.15
C SER A 119 17.85 -3.92 -29.89
N THR A 120 19.10 -4.19 -29.49
CA THR A 120 19.40 -4.91 -28.23
C THR A 120 18.89 -4.16 -27.00
N LEU A 121 19.14 -2.84 -26.93
CA LEU A 121 18.69 -2.02 -25.78
C LEU A 121 17.17 -1.92 -25.74
N GLN A 122 16.55 -1.76 -26.92
CA GLN A 122 15.10 -1.74 -27.05
C GLN A 122 14.48 -3.05 -26.55
N ASN A 123 14.96 -4.20 -26.99
CA ASN A 123 14.42 -5.51 -26.59
C ASN A 123 14.65 -5.80 -25.10
N GLU A 124 15.78 -5.37 -24.55
CA GLU A 124 16.02 -5.45 -23.11
C GLU A 124 15.04 -4.60 -22.31
N LEU A 125 14.77 -3.36 -22.74
CA LEU A 125 13.84 -2.48 -22.04
C LEU A 125 12.42 -3.04 -22.08
N ILE A 126 11.97 -3.52 -23.24
CA ILE A 126 10.65 -4.15 -23.39
C ILE A 126 10.58 -5.41 -22.52
N GLY A 127 11.62 -6.25 -22.52
CA GLY A 127 11.69 -7.44 -21.68
C GLY A 127 11.59 -7.10 -20.18
N ASP A 128 12.27 -6.04 -19.74
CA ASP A 128 12.19 -5.55 -18.36
C ASP A 128 10.80 -5.00 -18.03
N LEU A 129 10.14 -4.28 -18.96
CA LEU A 129 8.77 -3.82 -18.79
C LEU A 129 7.77 -4.99 -18.68
N VAL A 130 7.91 -6.02 -19.52
CA VAL A 130 7.08 -7.23 -19.45
C VAL A 130 7.28 -7.94 -18.11
N ALA A 131 8.53 -8.07 -17.65
CA ALA A 131 8.83 -8.69 -16.37
C ALA A 131 8.37 -7.88 -15.16
N GLU A 132 8.26 -6.55 -15.31
CA GLU A 132 7.80 -5.65 -14.25
C GLU A 132 6.28 -5.59 -14.13
N PHE A 133 5.56 -5.50 -15.25
CA PHE A 133 4.10 -5.33 -15.29
C PHE A 133 3.33 -6.63 -15.56
N GLY A 134 4.01 -7.74 -15.86
CA GLY A 134 3.40 -9.03 -16.21
C GLY A 134 2.86 -9.10 -17.65
N GLY A 135 2.93 -8.00 -18.39
CA GLY A 135 2.51 -7.88 -19.78
C GLY A 135 2.60 -6.42 -20.24
N THR A 136 2.85 -6.21 -21.53
CA THR A 136 2.89 -4.87 -22.15
C THR A 136 1.94 -4.80 -23.35
N PRO A 137 1.37 -3.63 -23.65
CA PRO A 137 0.59 -3.42 -24.88
C PRO A 137 1.41 -3.73 -26.13
N ASP A 138 0.74 -4.18 -27.19
CA ASP A 138 1.35 -4.41 -28.50
C ASP A 138 1.90 -3.10 -29.08
N GLY A 139 3.15 -3.11 -29.52
CA GLY A 139 3.81 -1.94 -30.12
C GLY A 139 4.25 -0.87 -29.10
N CYS A 140 4.41 -1.22 -27.81
CA CYS A 140 4.86 -0.28 -26.77
C CYS A 140 6.17 0.47 -27.12
N GLU A 141 6.97 -0.04 -28.04
CA GLU A 141 8.18 0.59 -28.55
C GLU A 141 7.95 1.84 -29.42
N ASP A 142 6.77 1.96 -30.02
CA ASP A 142 6.35 3.05 -30.90
C ASP A 142 5.58 4.15 -30.17
N LEU A 143 5.00 3.81 -29.02
CA LEU A 143 4.20 4.74 -28.23
C LEU A 143 5.12 5.67 -27.42
N PRO A 144 4.69 6.93 -27.21
CA PRO A 144 5.38 7.81 -26.26
C PRO A 144 5.28 7.24 -24.84
N LEU A 145 6.29 7.51 -24.01
CA LEU A 145 6.35 6.96 -22.64
C LEU A 145 5.09 7.30 -21.81
N GLU A 146 4.48 8.45 -22.04
CA GLU A 146 3.22 8.84 -21.39
C GLU A 146 2.06 7.90 -21.73
N ALA A 147 1.93 7.55 -23.02
CA ALA A 147 0.90 6.63 -23.47
C ALA A 147 1.17 5.20 -22.98
N VAL A 148 2.43 4.77 -22.95
CA VAL A 148 2.83 3.48 -22.38
C VAL A 148 2.50 3.42 -20.89
N GLY A 149 2.83 4.47 -20.12
CA GLY A 149 2.50 4.56 -18.70
C GLY A 149 0.99 4.54 -18.44
N THR A 150 0.21 5.23 -19.28
CA THR A 150 -1.26 5.25 -19.19
C THR A 150 -1.87 3.88 -19.50
N ALA A 151 -1.36 3.21 -20.54
CA ALA A 151 -1.84 1.88 -20.92
C ALA A 151 -1.49 0.80 -19.87
N LEU A 152 -0.36 0.96 -19.16
CA LEU A 152 0.04 0.07 -18.08
C LEU A 152 -0.62 0.40 -16.73
N ALA A 153 -1.24 1.57 -16.59
CA ALA A 153 -1.84 2.02 -15.34
C ALA A 153 -2.98 1.11 -14.86
N SER A 154 -3.77 0.52 -15.78
CA SER A 154 -4.89 -0.38 -15.43
C SER A 154 -4.44 -1.66 -14.74
N ASN A 155 -3.22 -2.12 -15.02
CA ASN A 155 -2.67 -3.38 -14.49
C ASN A 155 -1.67 -3.14 -13.34
N PHE A 156 -1.48 -1.89 -12.93
CA PHE A 156 -0.44 -1.54 -11.97
C PHE A 156 -0.93 -1.64 -10.53
N ALA A 157 -0.26 -2.47 -9.72
CA ALA A 157 -0.60 -2.72 -8.32
C ALA A 157 -0.12 -1.63 -7.33
N GLY A 158 0.39 -0.50 -7.81
CA GLY A 158 0.90 0.59 -6.96
C GLY A 158 2.24 0.28 -6.27
N ARG A 159 2.93 -0.79 -6.67
CA ARG A 159 4.21 -1.24 -6.07
C ARG A 159 5.20 -1.62 -7.17
N PRO A 160 6.52 -1.42 -6.94
CA PRO A 160 7.53 -1.91 -7.86
C PRO A 160 7.45 -3.44 -7.96
N GLY A 161 7.51 -3.93 -9.19
CA GLY A 161 7.59 -5.34 -9.53
C GLY A 161 8.98 -5.92 -9.26
N LYS A 162 9.25 -7.08 -9.86
CA LYS A 162 10.46 -7.87 -9.60
C LYS A 162 11.73 -7.17 -10.10
N VAL A 163 11.67 -6.51 -11.25
CA VAL A 163 12.84 -5.90 -11.88
C VAL A 163 13.26 -4.67 -11.10
N MET A 164 12.33 -3.73 -10.87
CA MET A 164 12.66 -2.50 -10.15
C MET A 164 13.05 -2.78 -8.69
N SER A 165 12.35 -3.68 -8.01
CA SER A 165 12.71 -4.06 -6.63
C SER A 165 14.11 -4.68 -6.54
N ALA A 166 14.49 -5.52 -7.51
CA ALA A 166 15.83 -6.08 -7.58
C ALA A 166 16.90 -5.02 -7.86
N LEU A 167 16.61 -4.03 -8.73
CA LEU A 167 17.52 -2.92 -9.01
C LEU A 167 17.73 -2.03 -7.78
N VAL A 168 16.66 -1.71 -7.04
CA VAL A 168 16.74 -0.95 -5.78
C VAL A 168 17.56 -1.72 -4.74
N ALA A 169 17.32 -3.03 -4.57
CA ALA A 169 18.09 -3.86 -3.65
C ALA A 169 19.57 -3.93 -4.04
N LYS A 170 19.88 -4.01 -5.34
CA LYS A 170 21.25 -4.01 -5.87
C LYS A 170 21.95 -2.67 -5.66
N LEU A 171 21.24 -1.56 -5.83
CA LEU A 171 21.77 -0.22 -5.54
C LEU A 171 22.13 -0.09 -4.05
N ILE A 172 21.20 -0.44 -3.16
CA ILE A 172 21.41 -0.33 -1.72
C ILE A 172 22.56 -1.23 -1.26
N SER A 173 22.55 -2.50 -1.65
CA SER A 173 23.61 -3.44 -1.25
C SER A 173 24.99 -3.12 -1.85
N GLY A 174 25.04 -2.58 -3.07
CA GLY A 174 26.29 -2.29 -3.76
C GLY A 174 26.90 -0.91 -3.49
N ARG A 175 26.07 0.13 -3.31
CA ARG A 175 26.53 1.53 -3.26
C ARG A 175 26.42 2.18 -1.90
N PHE A 176 25.64 1.64 -0.97
CA PHE A 176 25.52 2.19 0.38
C PHE A 176 26.53 1.56 1.36
N PRO A 177 26.86 2.25 2.46
CA PRO A 177 27.76 1.74 3.49
C PRO A 177 27.16 0.52 4.20
N ALA A 178 28.02 -0.27 4.86
CA ALA A 178 27.58 -1.42 5.63
C ALA A 178 26.64 -1.00 6.78
N GLY A 179 25.55 -1.75 6.99
CA GLY A 179 24.53 -1.44 7.99
C GLY A 179 23.40 -0.54 7.48
N TRP A 180 23.50 0.00 6.26
CA TRP A 180 22.37 0.65 5.60
C TRP A 180 21.49 -0.38 4.90
N ASN A 181 20.18 -0.27 5.10
CA ASN A 181 19.16 -1.05 4.43
C ASN A 181 18.04 -0.14 3.92
N GLN A 182 17.07 -0.72 3.22
CA GLN A 182 15.94 0.06 2.69
C GLN A 182 15.09 0.68 3.81
N ALA A 183 15.03 0.06 4.99
CA ALA A 183 14.28 0.57 6.14
C ALA A 183 14.97 1.81 6.75
N THR A 184 16.30 1.83 6.86
CA THR A 184 17.05 3.00 7.34
C THR A 184 16.94 4.18 6.39
N ALA A 185 16.91 3.92 5.08
CA ALA A 185 16.68 4.95 4.07
C ALA A 185 15.26 5.55 4.20
N ARG A 186 14.24 4.70 4.33
CA ARG A 186 12.85 5.11 4.56
C ARG A 186 12.69 5.92 5.85
N ALA A 187 13.26 5.45 6.95
CA ALA A 187 13.22 6.14 8.24
C ALA A 187 13.88 7.54 8.17
N HIS A 188 14.96 7.69 7.40
CA HIS A 188 15.58 9.00 7.19
C HIS A 188 14.67 9.96 6.41
N LEU A 189 14.05 9.48 5.33
CA LEU A 189 13.13 10.28 4.50
C LEU A 189 11.88 10.70 5.28
N GLU A 190 11.36 9.82 6.12
CA GLU A 190 10.23 10.13 7.00
C GLU A 190 10.63 11.16 8.07
N ALA A 191 11.74 10.93 8.78
CA ALA A 191 12.16 11.80 9.88
C ALA A 191 12.63 13.19 9.44
N HIS A 192 13.31 13.30 8.29
CA HIS A 192 13.93 14.55 7.85
C HIS A 192 13.03 15.36 6.89
N TRP A 193 12.22 14.68 6.08
CA TRP A 193 11.42 15.31 5.03
C TRP A 193 9.91 15.07 5.16
N GLY A 194 9.46 14.20 6.06
CA GLY A 194 8.03 13.91 6.24
C GLY A 194 7.38 13.24 5.02
N LEU A 195 8.14 12.53 4.18
CA LEU A 195 7.58 11.84 3.02
C LEU A 195 6.79 10.61 3.45
N GLY A 196 5.58 10.43 2.90
CA GLY A 196 4.79 9.23 3.05
C GLY A 196 5.40 7.98 2.39
N PRO A 197 4.98 6.76 2.78
CA PRO A 197 5.57 5.51 2.34
C PRO A 197 5.47 5.27 0.83
N GLN A 198 4.44 5.79 0.16
CA GLN A 198 4.28 5.63 -1.29
C GLN A 198 5.27 6.52 -2.05
N ARG A 199 5.41 7.78 -1.65
CA ARG A 199 6.46 8.68 -2.19
C ARG A 199 7.87 8.21 -1.91
N GLN A 200 8.13 7.66 -0.72
CA GLN A 200 9.42 7.06 -0.41
C GLN A 200 9.76 5.94 -1.41
N THR A 201 8.77 5.14 -1.79
CA THR A 201 8.96 4.07 -2.76
C THR A 201 9.25 4.62 -4.16
N ALA A 202 8.52 5.66 -4.60
CA ALA A 202 8.80 6.35 -5.86
C ALA A 202 10.22 6.94 -5.91
N LEU A 203 10.61 7.63 -4.84
CA LEU A 203 11.95 8.21 -4.72
C LEU A 203 13.03 7.12 -4.82
N LEU A 204 12.85 5.99 -4.14
CA LEU A 204 13.81 4.88 -4.20
C LEU A 204 13.91 4.28 -5.61
N CYS A 205 12.83 4.23 -6.38
CA CYS A 205 12.86 3.84 -7.79
C CYS A 205 13.66 4.84 -8.64
N TYR A 206 13.47 6.14 -8.44
CA TYR A 206 14.26 7.16 -9.14
C TYR A 206 15.72 7.20 -8.73
N LEU A 207 16.02 6.85 -7.48
CA LEU A 207 17.38 6.79 -6.95
C LEU A 207 18.26 5.82 -7.75
N VAL A 208 17.68 4.76 -8.31
CA VAL A 208 18.36 3.79 -9.18
C VAL A 208 19.02 4.49 -10.37
N THR A 209 18.39 5.52 -10.92
CA THR A 209 18.84 6.27 -12.11
C THR A 209 19.96 7.26 -11.81
N LEU A 210 20.20 7.58 -10.53
CA LEU A 210 21.27 8.45 -10.10
C LEU A 210 22.55 7.60 -9.93
N ASP A 211 23.38 7.57 -10.96
CA ASP A 211 24.58 6.74 -10.95
C ASP A 211 25.59 7.21 -9.88
N LEU A 212 25.70 6.41 -8.82
CA LEU A 212 26.78 6.49 -7.84
C LEU A 212 27.98 5.70 -8.39
N ALA A 213 28.89 6.39 -9.08
CA ALA A 213 30.09 5.76 -9.65
C ALA A 213 30.93 5.02 -8.58
N ALA A 214 30.99 5.57 -7.36
CA ALA A 214 31.69 5.00 -6.21
C ALA A 214 30.72 4.62 -5.08
N ARG A 215 31.13 3.66 -4.24
CA ARG A 215 30.41 3.31 -3.02
C ARG A 215 30.54 4.46 -2.01
N LEU A 216 29.43 4.81 -1.37
CA LEU A 216 29.40 5.82 -0.31
C LEU A 216 30.20 5.32 0.90
N GLU A 217 31.17 6.11 1.34
CA GLU A 217 32.14 5.71 2.37
C GLU A 217 31.59 5.79 3.80
N SER A 218 30.54 6.58 4.03
CA SER A 218 30.04 6.87 5.37
C SER A 218 28.51 7.03 5.42
N ALA A 219 27.92 6.77 6.59
CA ALA A 219 26.50 6.97 6.86
C ALA A 219 26.02 8.43 6.65
N PRO A 220 26.76 9.50 7.01
CA PRO A 220 26.34 10.87 6.71
C PRO A 220 26.34 11.17 5.20
N ALA A 221 27.35 10.69 4.45
CA ALA A 221 27.37 10.86 2.99
C ALA A 221 26.16 10.22 2.30
N ALA A 222 25.68 9.08 2.82
CA ALA A 222 24.47 8.44 2.33
C ALA A 222 23.19 9.26 2.57
N LYS A 223 23.13 9.99 3.69
CA LYS A 223 22.01 10.90 3.99
C LYS A 223 22.03 12.12 3.09
N GLU A 224 23.18 12.76 2.93
CA GLU A 224 23.35 13.91 2.02
C GLU A 224 22.99 13.56 0.57
N PHE A 225 23.35 12.34 0.12
CA PHE A 225 22.96 11.86 -1.19
C PHE A 225 21.44 11.68 -1.33
N LEU A 226 20.77 11.09 -0.33
CA LEU A 226 19.32 11.00 -0.31
C LEU A 226 18.67 12.39 -0.30
N ASP A 227 19.19 13.32 0.48
CA ASP A 227 18.68 14.69 0.58
C ASP A 227 18.80 15.42 -0.77
N GLY A 228 19.92 15.25 -1.47
CA GLY A 228 20.12 15.74 -2.83
C GLY A 228 19.16 15.09 -3.85
N ALA A 229 18.87 13.79 -3.70
CA ALA A 229 17.91 13.07 -4.53
C ALA A 229 16.47 13.56 -4.29
N VAL A 230 16.09 13.83 -3.03
CA VAL A 230 14.79 14.42 -2.67
C VAL A 230 14.63 15.79 -3.30
N ALA A 231 15.67 16.64 -3.27
CA ALA A 231 15.62 17.95 -3.90
C ALA A 231 15.43 17.89 -5.43
N ARG A 232 16.00 16.88 -6.10
CA ARG A 232 15.76 16.64 -7.54
C ARG A 232 14.36 16.12 -7.80
N TYR A 233 13.93 15.12 -7.05
CA TYR A 233 12.57 14.56 -7.15
C TYR A 233 11.49 15.62 -6.89
N ALA A 234 11.69 16.50 -5.91
CA ALA A 234 10.81 17.62 -5.62
C ALA A 234 10.65 18.56 -6.83
N ARG A 235 11.75 18.86 -7.54
CA ARG A 235 11.72 19.69 -8.76
C ARG A 235 11.01 18.97 -9.91
N HIS A 236 11.25 17.67 -10.08
CA HIS A 236 10.62 16.86 -11.11
C HIS A 236 9.10 16.76 -10.92
N CYS A 237 8.65 16.54 -9.69
CA CYS A 237 7.23 16.46 -9.37
C CYS A 237 6.55 17.82 -9.11
N GLY A 238 7.31 18.92 -9.12
CA GLY A 238 6.80 20.27 -8.85
C GLY A 238 6.32 20.50 -7.40
N ILE A 239 6.89 19.77 -6.43
CA ILE A 239 6.48 19.80 -5.03
C ILE A 239 7.44 20.70 -4.23
N ALA A 240 6.89 21.64 -3.48
CA ALA A 240 7.67 22.45 -2.53
C ALA A 240 7.92 21.64 -1.24
N ILE A 241 9.00 20.86 -1.20
CA ILE A 241 9.42 20.13 0.00
C ILE A 241 10.44 20.99 0.76
N SER A 242 10.18 21.27 2.03
CA SER A 242 11.13 21.92 2.94
C SER A 242 11.61 20.90 3.97
N PRO A 243 12.92 20.85 4.31
CA PRO A 243 13.40 19.94 5.34
C PRO A 243 12.75 20.30 6.68
N ALA A 244 12.49 19.29 7.53
CA ALA A 244 12.07 19.50 8.91
C ALA A 244 13.10 20.44 9.58
N GLY A 245 12.68 21.65 9.90
CA GLY A 245 13.58 22.78 10.10
C GLY A 245 14.75 22.51 11.07
N GLY A 246 15.97 22.60 10.56
CA GLY A 246 17.14 23.07 11.30
C GLY A 246 17.06 24.57 11.53
N GLY A 247 15.97 25.03 12.14
CA GLY A 247 15.73 26.43 12.45
C GLY A 247 16.50 26.85 13.69
N GLY A 248 17.76 27.26 13.51
CA GLY A 248 18.51 28.01 14.50
C GLY A 248 17.83 29.35 14.77
N SER A 249 16.96 29.39 15.78
CA SER A 249 16.61 30.61 16.50
C SER A 249 16.33 30.21 17.93
N SER A 250 17.37 30.32 18.74
CA SER A 250 17.30 30.22 20.19
C SER A 250 16.27 31.23 20.73
N PRO A 251 15.20 30.80 21.43
CA PRO A 251 14.68 31.59 22.52
C PRO A 251 15.60 31.31 23.71
N ALA A 252 16.35 32.33 24.11
CA ALA A 252 17.03 32.30 25.39
C ALA A 252 15.98 32.15 26.50
N GLY A 253 16.08 31.10 27.32
CA GLY A 253 15.39 31.03 28.61
C GLY A 253 14.82 29.66 28.96
N SER A 254 15.56 28.92 29.78
CA SER A 254 15.09 28.08 30.92
C SER A 254 15.87 26.76 31.01
N GLY A 255 16.73 26.68 32.03
CA GLY A 255 17.58 25.54 32.33
C GLY A 255 16.81 24.34 32.91
N GLY A 256 16.14 23.60 32.05
CA GLY A 256 15.89 22.18 32.27
C GLY A 256 16.79 21.41 31.31
N ALA A 257 17.55 20.43 31.79
CA ALA A 257 18.32 19.55 30.93
C ALA A 257 17.35 18.83 29.97
N MET A 258 17.17 19.39 28.78
CA MET A 258 16.48 18.74 27.67
C MET A 258 17.40 17.61 27.25
N ILE A 259 17.18 16.41 27.78
CA ILE A 259 17.80 15.20 27.25
C ILE A 259 17.29 15.11 25.81
N ASP A 260 18.19 15.23 24.84
CA ASP A 260 17.86 15.13 23.42
C ASP A 260 17.14 13.79 23.22
N SER A 261 15.85 13.83 22.85
CA SER A 261 15.04 12.61 22.73
C SER A 261 15.65 11.61 21.75
N LYS A 262 16.43 12.10 20.76
CA LYS A 262 17.21 11.27 19.84
C LYS A 262 18.37 10.55 20.52
N GLU A 263 19.04 11.16 21.49
CA GLU A 263 20.08 10.52 22.28
C GLU A 263 19.50 9.47 23.23
N LEU A 264 18.33 9.74 23.82
CA LEU A 264 17.64 8.78 24.67
C LEU A 264 17.15 7.54 23.90
N ASP A 265 16.63 7.72 22.69
CA ASP A 265 16.24 6.60 21.82
C ASP A 265 17.45 5.80 21.35
N ARG A 266 18.58 6.46 21.04
CA ARG A 266 19.84 5.79 20.74
C ARG A 266 20.33 4.95 21.92
N LEU A 267 20.38 5.53 23.12
CA LEU A 267 20.75 4.81 24.33
C LEU A 267 19.82 3.63 24.61
N ARG A 268 18.50 3.78 24.39
CA ARG A 268 17.54 2.69 24.53
C ARG A 268 17.75 1.59 23.50
N SER A 269 18.10 1.95 22.27
CA SER A 269 18.40 0.98 21.20
C SER A 269 19.70 0.22 21.50
N GLU A 270 20.76 0.91 21.91
CA GLU A 270 22.04 0.32 22.33
C GLU A 270 21.84 -0.61 23.54
N GLN A 271 21.07 -0.17 24.54
CA GLN A 271 20.71 -0.99 25.70
C GLN A 271 19.93 -2.24 25.26
N SER A 272 18.97 -2.09 24.36
CA SER A 272 18.20 -3.21 23.82
C SER A 272 19.07 -4.19 23.04
N ASP A 273 20.06 -3.70 22.29
CA ASP A 273 20.99 -4.55 21.53
C ASP A 273 21.96 -5.30 22.45
N VAL A 274 22.46 -4.66 23.51
CA VAL A 274 23.23 -5.33 24.57
C VAL A 274 22.39 -6.41 25.25
N PHE A 275 21.12 -6.12 25.56
CA PHE A 275 20.21 -7.13 26.12
C PHE A 275 19.96 -8.29 25.16
N LYS A 276 19.77 -8.04 23.86
CA LYS A 276 19.66 -9.12 22.86
C LYS A 276 20.92 -9.97 22.80
N GLN A 277 22.10 -9.36 22.76
CA GLN A 277 23.37 -10.08 22.73
C GLN A 277 23.57 -10.91 24.00
N LEU A 278 23.24 -10.35 25.17
CA LEU A 278 23.28 -11.07 26.44
C LEU A 278 22.27 -12.22 26.44
N HIS A 279 21.05 -11.99 25.96
CA HIS A 279 20.01 -13.02 25.86
C HIS A 279 20.43 -14.14 24.91
N LEU A 280 21.05 -13.84 23.78
CA LEU A 280 21.59 -14.84 22.84
C LEU A 280 22.78 -15.60 23.45
N ALA A 281 23.68 -14.92 24.17
CA ALA A 281 24.80 -15.55 24.83
C ALA A 281 24.35 -16.47 25.98
N LEU A 282 23.42 -16.00 26.82
CA LEU A 282 22.79 -16.79 27.87
C LEU A 282 21.97 -17.93 27.27
N GLY A 283 21.19 -17.67 26.22
CA GLY A 283 20.44 -18.68 25.47
C GLY A 283 21.35 -19.78 24.95
N ARG A 284 22.48 -19.44 24.35
CA ARG A 284 23.48 -20.42 23.89
C ARG A 284 24.09 -21.27 25.02
N ILE A 285 24.19 -20.71 26.23
CA ILE A 285 24.72 -21.41 27.41
C ILE A 285 23.64 -22.26 28.09
N VAL A 286 22.40 -21.80 28.10
CA VAL A 286 21.28 -22.40 28.83
C VAL A 286 20.52 -23.42 27.98
N ASP A 287 20.32 -23.16 26.68
CA ASP A 287 19.54 -24.01 25.78
C ASP A 287 20.04 -23.93 24.32
N ALA A 288 20.55 -25.05 23.81
CA ALA A 288 20.77 -25.27 22.38
C ALA A 288 19.46 -25.37 21.57
N ASP A 289 18.31 -25.28 22.23
CA ASP A 289 17.00 -25.62 21.69
C ASP A 289 16.20 -24.47 21.08
N GLY A 290 16.61 -23.20 21.28
CA GLY A 290 15.91 -22.04 20.70
C GLY A 290 15.94 -22.05 19.17
N ASP A 291 17.12 -22.25 18.59
CA ASP A 291 17.29 -22.39 17.13
C ASP A 291 16.62 -23.68 16.63
N ALA A 292 16.64 -24.75 17.42
CA ALA A 292 15.96 -26.00 17.07
C ALA A 292 14.42 -25.84 17.05
N LEU A 293 13.84 -25.01 17.92
CA LEU A 293 12.42 -24.70 17.91
C LEU A 293 12.04 -23.88 16.67
N VAL A 294 12.81 -22.85 16.33
CA VAL A 294 12.59 -22.07 15.09
C VAL A 294 12.66 -22.97 13.87
N GLN A 295 13.64 -23.88 13.80
CA GLN A 295 13.71 -24.85 12.71
C GLN A 295 12.55 -25.84 12.71
N LYS A 296 12.08 -26.32 13.87
CA LYS A 296 10.89 -27.17 13.97
C LYS A 296 9.62 -26.44 13.50
N PHE A 297 9.47 -25.15 13.82
CA PHE A 297 8.36 -24.34 13.34
C PHE A 297 8.40 -24.15 11.83
N ALA A 298 9.56 -23.75 11.28
CA ALA A 298 9.75 -23.61 9.84
C ALA A 298 9.48 -24.93 9.10
N HIS A 299 10.01 -26.04 9.62
CA HIS A 299 9.77 -27.37 9.05
C HIS A 299 8.29 -27.79 9.17
N SER A 300 7.61 -27.45 10.26
CA SER A 300 6.17 -27.69 10.38
C SER A 300 5.39 -26.89 9.34
N GLU A 301 5.77 -25.65 9.06
CA GLU A 301 5.13 -24.79 8.06
C GLU A 301 5.30 -25.36 6.65
N GLU A 302 6.51 -25.83 6.31
CA GLU A 302 6.79 -26.53 5.06
C GLU A 302 5.91 -27.79 4.89
N LEU A 303 5.77 -28.60 5.95
CA LEU A 303 4.92 -29.80 5.94
C LEU A 303 3.43 -29.45 5.77
N TRP A 304 2.96 -28.37 6.39
CA TRP A 304 1.59 -27.88 6.21
C TRP A 304 1.35 -27.46 4.76
N LEU A 305 2.29 -26.73 4.16
CA LEU A 305 2.19 -26.26 2.78
C LEU A 305 2.22 -27.44 1.79
N GLU A 306 3.04 -28.46 2.03
CA GLU A 306 3.04 -29.69 1.23
C GLU A 306 1.72 -30.46 1.36
N ALA A 307 1.15 -30.54 2.57
CA ALA A 307 -0.14 -31.18 2.79
C ALA A 307 -1.29 -30.43 2.09
N ASP A 308 -1.26 -29.10 2.12
CA ASP A 308 -2.25 -28.24 1.47
C ASP A 308 -2.18 -28.36 -0.06
N GLN A 309 -0.98 -28.34 -0.65
CA GLN A 309 -0.79 -28.58 -2.08
C GLN A 309 -1.31 -29.95 -2.53
N LYS A 310 -1.08 -30.99 -1.73
CA LYS A 310 -1.65 -32.32 -2.01
C LYS A 310 -3.17 -32.25 -1.96
N LEU A 311 -3.75 -31.63 -0.95
CA LEU A 311 -5.20 -31.53 -0.78
C LEU A 311 -5.85 -30.74 -1.92
N GLU A 312 -5.21 -29.66 -2.38
CA GLU A 312 -5.63 -28.87 -3.54
C GLU A 312 -5.57 -29.70 -4.83
N ALA A 313 -4.52 -30.51 -5.03
CA ALA A 313 -4.44 -31.44 -6.16
C ALA A 313 -5.56 -32.49 -6.14
N TRP A 314 -5.94 -33.00 -4.96
CA TRP A 314 -7.10 -33.90 -4.83
C TRP A 314 -8.43 -33.16 -5.11
N GLN A 315 -8.57 -31.92 -4.66
CA GLN A 315 -9.77 -31.12 -4.90
C GLN A 315 -9.92 -30.72 -6.37
N SER A 316 -8.83 -30.41 -7.07
CA SER A 316 -8.86 -30.05 -8.49
C SER A 316 -9.23 -31.25 -9.38
N GLU A 317 -8.76 -32.45 -9.04
CA GLU A 317 -9.07 -33.69 -9.79
C GLU A 317 -10.49 -34.21 -9.53
N PHE A 318 -10.93 -34.23 -8.27
CA PHE A 318 -12.20 -34.88 -7.88
C PHE A 318 -13.36 -33.91 -7.64
N GLY A 319 -13.10 -32.60 -7.62
CA GLY A 319 -14.09 -31.56 -7.39
C GLY A 319 -14.43 -31.32 -5.92
N GLU A 320 -15.01 -30.16 -5.66
CA GLU A 320 -15.41 -29.73 -4.33
C GLU A 320 -16.54 -30.63 -3.78
N GLY A 321 -16.31 -31.22 -2.60
CA GLY A 321 -17.29 -32.08 -1.91
C GLY A 321 -17.16 -33.59 -2.17
N PHE A 322 -16.27 -34.05 -3.06
CA PHE A 322 -15.98 -35.49 -3.19
C PHE A 322 -15.44 -36.08 -1.88
N LEU A 323 -14.46 -35.39 -1.28
CA LEU A 323 -13.87 -35.78 0.01
C LEU A 323 -14.92 -35.91 1.13
N ALA A 324 -15.91 -35.01 1.16
CA ALA A 324 -17.00 -35.06 2.14
C ALA A 324 -17.92 -36.27 1.94
N ARG A 325 -18.09 -36.74 0.70
CA ARG A 325 -18.94 -37.89 0.38
C ARG A 325 -18.27 -39.24 0.65
N ILE A 326 -16.95 -39.33 0.51
CA ILE A 326 -16.18 -40.55 0.79
C ILE A 326 -15.78 -40.71 2.26
N ALA A 327 -16.12 -39.74 3.11
CA ALA A 327 -15.84 -39.81 4.53
C ALA A 327 -16.46 -41.08 5.14
N PRO A 328 -15.70 -41.85 5.96
CA PRO A 328 -16.19 -43.10 6.51
C PRO A 328 -17.32 -42.85 7.52
N ILE A 329 -18.53 -43.33 7.21
CA ILE A 329 -19.72 -43.19 8.08
C ILE A 329 -19.97 -44.39 9.00
N PHE A 330 -19.32 -45.52 8.73
CA PHE A 330 -19.53 -46.76 9.49
C PHE A 330 -18.81 -46.71 10.83
N ASP A 331 -19.56 -46.87 11.92
CA ASP A 331 -19.05 -47.00 13.28
C ASP A 331 -19.70 -48.23 13.94
N PRO A 332 -18.92 -49.26 14.34
CA PRO A 332 -19.46 -50.47 14.94
C PRO A 332 -20.24 -50.20 16.24
N ARG A 333 -19.90 -49.13 16.98
CA ARG A 333 -20.60 -48.74 18.23
C ARG A 333 -22.00 -48.17 17.98
N ARG A 334 -22.28 -47.73 16.75
CA ARG A 334 -23.59 -47.24 16.31
C ARG A 334 -24.46 -48.33 15.71
N SER A 335 -23.96 -49.57 15.62
CA SER A 335 -24.79 -50.70 15.19
C SER A 335 -25.97 -50.88 16.16
N ARG A 336 -27.14 -51.16 15.59
CA ARG A 336 -28.36 -51.47 16.32
C ARG A 336 -28.81 -52.83 15.86
N VAL A 337 -28.90 -53.77 16.80
CA VAL A 337 -29.39 -55.12 16.55
C VAL A 337 -30.79 -55.18 17.13
N TYR A 338 -31.77 -55.47 16.28
CA TYR A 338 -33.16 -55.65 16.68
C TYR A 338 -33.51 -57.13 16.59
N ASP A 339 -33.45 -57.83 17.72
CA ASP A 339 -33.66 -59.28 17.83
C ASP A 339 -34.91 -59.65 18.66
N SER A 340 -35.61 -58.67 19.23
CA SER A 340 -36.76 -58.83 20.11
C SER A 340 -38.09 -59.10 19.37
N TRP A 341 -38.06 -59.82 18.24
CA TRP A 341 -39.24 -60.11 17.39
C TRP A 341 -40.39 -60.79 18.15
N TRP A 342 -40.07 -61.63 19.15
CA TRP A 342 -41.04 -62.33 19.97
C TRP A 342 -41.89 -61.38 20.83
N ASN A 343 -41.35 -60.23 21.20
CA ASN A 343 -42.06 -59.21 21.98
C ASN A 343 -42.97 -58.38 21.07
N TRP A 344 -42.48 -58.00 19.90
CA TRP A 344 -43.28 -57.27 18.90
C TRP A 344 -44.49 -58.08 18.44
N ALA A 345 -44.36 -59.40 18.23
CA ALA A 345 -45.47 -60.26 17.88
C ALA A 345 -46.61 -60.27 18.93
N ARG A 346 -46.29 -60.06 20.22
CA ARG A 346 -47.31 -59.96 21.27
C ARG A 346 -47.99 -58.60 21.29
N VAL A 347 -47.27 -57.54 20.97
CA VAL A 347 -47.82 -56.18 20.83
C VAL A 347 -48.75 -56.12 19.62
N ASP A 348 -48.39 -56.76 18.50
CA ASP A 348 -49.19 -56.72 17.26
C ASP A 348 -50.51 -57.51 17.36
N ILE A 349 -50.60 -58.48 18.27
CA ILE A 349 -51.82 -59.30 18.51
C ILE A 349 -52.76 -58.63 19.53
N ALA A 350 -52.23 -57.75 20.39
CA ALA A 350 -52.98 -57.04 21.43
C ALA A 350 -53.66 -55.77 20.89
#